data_AF-A0A6N3SZJ5-F1
#
_entry.id   AF-A0A6N3SZJ5-F1
#
_cell.length_a   1.000
_cell.length_b   1.000
_cell.length_c   1.000
_cell.angle_alpha   90.00
_cell.angle_beta   90.00
_cell.angle_gamma   90.00
#
_symmetry.space_group_name_H-M   'P 1'
#
loop_
_entity.id
_entity.type
_entity.pdbx_description
1 polymer ?
#
loop_
_entity_poly.entity_id
_entity_poly.type
_entity_poly.pdbx_seq_one_letter_code
_entity_poly.pdbx_strand_id
1 'polypeptide(L)'
;MIRKKLLRSLYVSHRWVGIALCPLMLGWCVSGLVMLWHTWPQPDDYGQANAHAVLALPAQLPPLPPLAGKTRFQAFRISMVGHTPMLALFPDWESPYAINLTTGAVGPASVEDLADNARRYVVATGGSGLPVFTGVTTDDQWVLDTHGRMEGFARFEFANREKTVVYVSQTTGDVVQATTAASRLWAWVGAIPHWLYPAILRRHPAVWKEVVILFSGVGVFLTLTGLWVGVLRLKRKWPYTPYTRWHFVHHLGGMVFGLFALSWITTGLLTMNPAGLFESQSATALARRVTGTVSGADIQNVLYSLTQRGTHDGKSVYSALLNGEIYNVIEDTHGHITRLTEAMQSAPLTQPVLAATLKQAGIITDTRAVVFLTTPDHYYFSKETRKRQFPVWRVNALDGTFFYLEARSGQVIAAIDPVAQNARWFVYGLHDGDFWPWLRAPSGRWLVVVPLLAGVLVIFLSGCIVGFRRMKQTMR
;
A
#
# COMPACT_ATOMS: atom_id res chain seq x y z
N MET A 1 39.29 -0.82 -36.00
CA MET A 1 39.62 -1.70 -34.85
C MET A 1 38.69 -1.51 -33.64
N ILE A 2 38.42 -0.27 -33.23
CA ILE A 2 37.61 0.07 -32.05
C ILE A 2 36.19 -0.55 -32.11
N ARG A 3 35.49 -0.42 -33.24
CA ARG A 3 34.15 -1.02 -33.44
C ARG A 3 34.08 -2.54 -33.19
N LYS A 4 35.08 -3.30 -33.66
CA LYS A 4 35.13 -4.76 -33.47
C LYS A 4 35.37 -5.12 -32.00
N LYS A 5 36.24 -4.38 -31.30
CA LYS A 5 36.49 -4.55 -29.87
C LYS A 5 35.25 -4.23 -29.03
N LEU A 6 34.55 -3.13 -29.33
CA LEU A 6 33.30 -2.74 -28.67
C LEU A 6 32.21 -3.79 -28.83
N LEU A 7 31.98 -4.27 -30.05
CA LEU A 7 31.00 -5.33 -30.31
C LEU A 7 31.35 -6.62 -29.56
N ARG A 8 32.62 -7.03 -29.56
CA ARG A 8 33.07 -8.21 -28.81
C ARG A 8 32.82 -8.04 -27.32
N SER A 9 33.15 -6.88 -26.75
CA SER A 9 32.89 -6.55 -25.34
C SER A 9 31.40 -6.71 -25.03
N LEU A 10 30.52 -6.08 -25.83
CA LEU A 10 29.07 -6.15 -25.67
C LEU A 10 28.54 -7.61 -25.69
N TYR A 11 29.00 -8.44 -26.63
CA TYR A 11 28.61 -9.86 -26.70
C TYR A 11 29.09 -10.69 -25.50
N VAL A 12 30.25 -10.34 -24.92
CA VAL A 12 30.83 -11.05 -23.78
C VAL A 12 30.16 -10.61 -22.49
N SER A 13 29.97 -9.30 -22.30
CA SER A 13 29.30 -8.73 -21.14
C SER A 13 27.84 -9.18 -21.06
N HIS A 14 27.05 -9.03 -22.12
CA HIS A 14 25.66 -9.51 -22.15
C HIS A 14 25.55 -10.99 -21.78
N ARG A 15 26.47 -11.81 -22.30
CA ARG A 15 26.48 -13.25 -22.05
C ARG A 15 26.78 -13.59 -20.59
N TRP A 16 27.88 -13.11 -20.03
CA TRP A 16 28.30 -13.54 -18.70
C TRP A 16 27.48 -12.91 -17.59
N VAL A 17 27.15 -11.62 -17.73
CA VAL A 17 26.23 -10.96 -16.79
C VAL A 17 24.83 -11.56 -16.91
N GLY A 18 24.39 -11.88 -18.14
CA GLY A 18 23.12 -12.58 -18.38
C GLY A 18 23.07 -13.96 -17.74
N ILE A 19 24.13 -14.76 -17.85
CA ILE A 19 24.21 -16.08 -17.18
C ILE A 19 24.09 -15.94 -15.66
N ALA A 20 24.78 -14.97 -15.07
CA ALA A 20 24.73 -14.74 -13.62
C ALA A 20 23.34 -14.27 -13.15
N LEU A 21 22.70 -13.35 -13.88
CA LEU A 21 21.43 -12.75 -13.45
C LEU A 21 20.19 -13.51 -13.91
N CYS A 22 20.30 -14.44 -14.87
CA CYS A 22 19.13 -15.13 -15.42
C CYS A 22 18.27 -15.88 -14.39
N PRO A 23 18.81 -16.52 -13.32
CA PRO A 23 17.97 -17.17 -12.33
C PRO A 23 17.16 -16.15 -11.50
N LEU A 24 17.76 -15.00 -11.20
CA LEU A 24 17.09 -13.89 -10.51
C LEU A 24 15.94 -13.37 -11.37
N MET A 25 16.19 -13.09 -12.65
CA MET A 25 15.17 -12.59 -13.58
C MET A 25 14.06 -13.61 -13.84
N LEU A 26 14.41 -14.91 -13.89
CA LEU A 26 13.43 -15.98 -13.98
C LEU A 26 12.54 -16.02 -12.73
N GLY A 27 13.14 -15.97 -11.54
CA GLY A 27 12.42 -15.90 -10.26
C GLY A 27 11.50 -14.68 -10.19
N TRP A 28 12.01 -13.50 -10.56
CA TRP A 28 11.24 -12.26 -10.65
C TRP A 28 10.05 -12.34 -11.62
N CYS A 29 10.24 -12.97 -12.78
CA CYS A 29 9.16 -13.12 -13.76
C CYS A 29 8.08 -14.12 -13.29
N VAL A 30 8.50 -15.26 -12.75
CA VAL A 30 7.58 -16.27 -12.20
C VAL A 30 6.80 -15.69 -11.02
N SER A 31 7.47 -14.90 -10.18
CA SER A 31 6.82 -14.29 -9.03
C SER A 31 5.81 -13.21 -9.40
N GLY A 32 6.07 -12.43 -10.47
CA GLY A 32 5.11 -11.49 -11.03
C GLY A 32 3.84 -12.18 -11.55
N LEU A 33 3.96 -13.38 -12.11
CA LEU A 33 2.81 -14.21 -12.51
C LEU A 33 1.97 -14.61 -11.29
N VAL A 34 2.61 -15.06 -10.20
CA VAL A 34 1.91 -15.41 -8.95
C VAL A 34 1.17 -14.21 -8.37
N MET A 35 1.79 -13.03 -8.42
CA MET A 35 1.20 -11.78 -7.91
C MET A 35 -0.06 -11.30 -8.62
N LEU A 36 -0.39 -11.86 -9.79
CA LEU A 36 -1.68 -11.58 -10.43
C LEU A 36 -2.87 -12.10 -9.62
N TRP A 37 -2.66 -13.14 -8.80
CA TRP A 37 -3.69 -13.79 -7.97
C TRP A 37 -3.39 -13.76 -6.48
N HIS A 38 -2.11 -13.75 -6.09
CA HIS A 38 -1.70 -13.74 -4.69
C HIS A 38 -0.81 -12.54 -4.39
N THR A 39 -1.37 -11.54 -3.74
CA THR A 39 -0.66 -10.34 -3.32
C THR A 39 0.03 -10.53 -1.97
N TRP A 40 0.72 -9.48 -1.52
CA TRP A 40 1.18 -9.41 -0.14
C TRP A 40 0.00 -9.59 0.83
N PRO A 41 0.15 -10.39 1.91
CA PRO A 41 -0.89 -10.54 2.91
C PRO A 41 -1.35 -9.18 3.45
N GLN A 42 -2.67 -9.02 3.53
CA GLN A 42 -3.32 -7.85 4.10
C GLN A 42 -4.39 -8.34 5.09
N PRO A 43 -4.72 -7.53 6.10
CA PRO A 43 -5.86 -7.81 6.95
C PRO A 43 -7.17 -7.75 6.15
N ASP A 44 -8.11 -8.63 6.48
CA ASP A 44 -9.43 -8.67 5.89
C ASP A 44 -10.26 -7.44 6.31
N ASP A 45 -10.94 -6.80 5.37
CA ASP A 45 -11.69 -5.57 5.61
C ASP A 45 -12.88 -5.82 6.57
N TYR A 46 -13.58 -6.95 6.41
CA TYR A 46 -14.70 -7.31 7.30
C TYR A 46 -14.18 -7.68 8.70
N GLY A 47 -13.08 -8.42 8.77
CA GLY A 47 -12.39 -8.73 10.02
C GLY A 47 -11.97 -7.47 10.78
N GLN A 48 -11.33 -6.49 10.10
CA GLN A 48 -10.95 -5.21 10.70
C GLN A 48 -12.16 -4.44 11.20
N ALA A 49 -13.19 -4.32 10.35
CA ALA A 49 -14.43 -3.65 10.69
C ALA A 49 -15.14 -4.31 11.88
N ASN A 50 -14.86 -5.58 12.20
CA ASN A 50 -15.45 -6.32 13.31
C ASN A 50 -14.50 -6.60 14.48
N ALA A 51 -13.27 -6.10 14.44
CA ALA A 51 -12.28 -6.31 15.50
C ALA A 51 -12.62 -5.55 16.81
N HIS A 52 -13.35 -4.44 16.71
CA HIS A 52 -13.71 -3.60 17.86
C HIS A 52 -15.11 -3.91 18.40
N ALA A 53 -15.28 -3.77 19.72
CA ALA A 53 -16.58 -3.78 20.37
C ALA A 53 -17.38 -2.49 20.12
N VAL A 54 -18.67 -2.51 20.48
CA VAL A 54 -19.49 -1.30 20.56
C VAL A 54 -18.88 -0.36 21.59
N LEU A 55 -18.84 0.95 21.28
CA LEU A 55 -18.23 1.94 22.14
C LEU A 55 -19.00 2.08 23.45
N ALA A 56 -18.30 1.86 24.58
CA ALA A 56 -18.81 2.07 25.91
C ALA A 56 -17.91 3.06 26.65
N LEU A 57 -18.36 4.31 26.76
CA LEU A 57 -17.67 5.35 27.52
C LEU A 57 -18.09 5.30 29.00
N PRO A 58 -17.20 5.63 29.94
CA PRO A 58 -17.58 5.79 31.33
C PRO A 58 -18.52 7.00 31.49
N ALA A 59 -19.42 6.93 32.48
CA ALA A 59 -20.37 8.01 32.76
C ALA A 59 -19.68 9.34 33.13
N GLN A 60 -18.48 9.26 33.70
CA GLN A 60 -17.62 10.41 34.00
C GLN A 60 -16.20 10.06 33.58
N LEU A 61 -15.55 10.99 32.87
CA LEU A 61 -14.15 10.83 32.50
C LEU A 61 -13.26 11.05 33.74
N PRO A 62 -12.19 10.25 33.91
CA PRO A 62 -11.16 10.54 34.89
C PRO A 62 -10.42 11.84 34.51
N PRO A 63 -9.62 12.42 35.43
CA PRO A 63 -8.68 13.47 35.08
C PRO A 63 -7.79 13.01 33.93
N LEU A 64 -7.92 13.68 32.78
CA LEU A 64 -7.09 13.39 31.61
C LEU A 64 -5.77 14.18 31.70
N PRO A 65 -4.68 13.67 31.11
CA PRO A 65 -3.46 14.44 30.97
C PRO A 65 -3.75 15.75 30.22
N PRO A 66 -3.02 16.84 30.52
CA PRO A 66 -3.27 18.12 29.88
C PRO A 66 -2.97 18.03 28.38
N LEU A 67 -4.04 18.07 27.56
CA LEU A 67 -3.94 18.15 26.10
C LEU A 67 -3.79 19.62 25.64
N ALA A 68 -4.10 20.58 26.52
CA ALA A 68 -4.11 22.02 26.25
C ALA A 68 -2.72 22.68 26.07
N GLY A 69 -1.69 21.89 25.71
CA GLY A 69 -0.37 22.38 25.36
C GLY A 69 -0.30 23.02 23.97
N LYS A 70 0.92 23.30 23.50
CA LYS A 70 1.15 23.83 22.14
C LYS A 70 1.01 22.77 21.03
N THR A 71 0.86 21.51 21.39
CA THR A 71 0.73 20.39 20.45
C THR A 71 -0.55 20.53 19.63
N ARG A 72 -0.41 20.40 18.32
CA ARG A 72 -1.52 20.36 17.37
C ARG A 72 -1.73 18.93 16.90
N PHE A 73 -2.98 18.58 16.63
CA PHE A 73 -3.38 17.24 16.23
C PHE A 73 -3.98 17.26 14.83
N GLN A 74 -3.67 16.24 14.04
CA GLN A 74 -4.24 16.03 12.71
C GLN A 74 -5.49 15.15 12.76
N ALA A 75 -5.59 14.29 13.78
CA ALA A 75 -6.74 13.44 13.99
C ALA A 75 -6.80 12.94 15.45
N PHE A 76 -7.97 12.44 15.82
CA PHE A 76 -8.17 11.58 16.97
C PHE A 76 -9.20 10.49 16.65
N ARG A 77 -9.15 9.39 17.40
CA ARG A 77 -10.14 8.31 17.33
C ARG A 77 -10.41 7.76 18.72
N ILE A 78 -11.68 7.44 18.97
CA ILE A 78 -12.17 6.80 20.17
C ILE A 78 -12.81 5.49 19.76
N SER A 79 -12.31 4.41 20.33
CA SER A 79 -12.80 3.06 20.07
C SER A 79 -12.52 2.15 21.26
N MET A 80 -13.25 1.04 21.34
CA MET A 80 -12.90 -0.02 22.28
C MET A 80 -11.67 -0.77 21.81
N VAL A 81 -10.71 -0.96 22.70
CA VAL A 81 -9.67 -1.98 22.59
C VAL A 81 -9.96 -2.98 23.70
N GLY A 82 -10.35 -4.19 23.31
CA GLY A 82 -10.94 -5.19 24.21
C GLY A 82 -12.16 -4.62 24.93
N HIS A 83 -12.02 -4.46 26.25
CA HIS A 83 -13.01 -3.91 27.15
C HIS A 83 -12.72 -2.47 27.57
N THR A 84 -11.64 -1.88 27.07
CA THR A 84 -11.18 -0.55 27.45
C THR A 84 -11.49 0.49 26.36
N PRO A 85 -12.21 1.58 26.66
CA PRO A 85 -12.34 2.72 25.75
C PRO A 85 -11.01 3.48 25.68
N MET A 86 -10.43 3.56 24.47
CA MET A 86 -9.16 4.22 24.22
C MET A 86 -9.37 5.45 23.33
N LEU A 87 -8.72 6.56 23.68
CA LEU A 87 -8.56 7.74 22.84
C LEU A 87 -7.18 7.68 22.19
N ALA A 88 -7.12 7.36 20.90
CA ALA A 88 -5.93 7.47 20.08
C ALA A 88 -5.80 8.90 19.54
N LEU A 89 -4.62 9.49 19.71
CA LEU A 89 -4.27 10.84 19.29
C LEU A 89 -3.17 10.79 18.24
N PHE A 90 -3.30 11.62 17.21
CA PHE A 90 -2.34 11.72 16.12
C PHE A 90 -1.79 13.15 16.06
N PRO A 91 -0.71 13.44 16.81
CA PRO A 91 -0.04 14.73 16.79
C PRO A 91 0.53 15.07 15.40
N ASP A 92 0.76 16.36 15.17
CA ASP A 92 1.25 16.84 13.87
C ASP A 92 2.73 16.48 13.59
N TRP A 93 3.55 16.45 14.64
CA TRP A 93 5.01 16.26 14.58
C TRP A 93 5.56 15.24 15.59
N GLU A 94 4.69 14.65 16.41
CA GLU A 94 5.05 13.68 17.44
C GLU A 94 4.44 12.32 17.12
N SER A 95 4.97 11.26 17.74
CA SER A 95 4.42 9.91 17.57
C SER A 95 2.97 9.82 18.09
N PRO A 96 2.11 9.04 17.42
CA PRO A 96 0.78 8.75 17.94
C PRO A 96 0.85 8.10 19.32
N TYR A 97 -0.10 8.43 20.18
CA TYR A 97 -0.23 7.84 21.52
C TYR A 97 -1.69 7.68 21.88
N ALA A 98 -1.96 6.88 22.90
CA ALA A 98 -3.32 6.62 23.37
C ALA A 98 -3.49 6.92 24.85
N ILE A 99 -4.74 7.25 25.20
CA ILE A 99 -5.18 7.49 26.58
C ILE A 99 -6.30 6.51 26.89
N ASN A 100 -6.16 5.79 28.00
CA ASN A 100 -7.23 4.98 28.56
C ASN A 100 -8.29 5.90 29.16
N LEU A 101 -9.50 5.92 28.59
CA LEU A 101 -10.57 6.82 29.02
C LEU A 101 -11.24 6.37 30.33
N THR A 102 -10.90 5.20 30.88
CA THR A 102 -11.36 4.72 32.19
C THR A 102 -10.43 5.16 33.31
N THR A 103 -9.11 5.18 33.06
CA THR A 103 -8.10 5.47 34.10
C THR A 103 -7.39 6.81 33.93
N GLY A 104 -7.43 7.42 32.73
CA GLY A 104 -6.67 8.61 32.38
C GLY A 104 -5.19 8.32 32.06
N ALA A 105 -4.76 7.07 32.10
CA ALA A 105 -3.36 6.70 31.86
C ALA A 105 -2.99 6.84 30.38
N VAL A 106 -1.83 7.45 30.12
CA VAL A 106 -1.20 7.50 28.79
C VAL A 106 -0.40 6.23 28.58
N GLY A 107 -0.62 5.55 27.46
CA GLY A 107 0.15 4.37 27.12
C GLY A 107 -0.56 3.44 26.15
N PRO A 108 0.11 2.33 25.78
CA PRO A 108 -0.49 1.30 24.95
C PRO A 108 -1.65 0.61 25.68
N ALA A 109 -2.57 0.02 24.92
CA ALA A 109 -3.59 -0.86 25.47
C ALA A 109 -2.97 -2.11 26.13
N SER A 110 -3.70 -2.72 27.06
CA SER A 110 -3.25 -3.95 27.72
C SER A 110 -3.15 -5.11 26.71
N VAL A 111 -2.24 -6.05 26.96
CA VAL A 111 -2.10 -7.24 26.09
C VAL A 111 -3.39 -8.06 26.06
N GLU A 112 -4.14 -8.09 27.16
CA GLU A 112 -5.44 -8.77 27.26
C GLU A 112 -6.48 -8.11 26.32
N ASP A 113 -6.60 -6.78 26.37
CA ASP A 113 -7.50 -6.03 25.50
C ASP A 113 -7.14 -6.17 24.02
N LEU A 114 -5.83 -6.15 23.70
CA LEU A 114 -5.35 -6.37 22.34
C LEU A 114 -5.62 -7.81 21.86
N ALA A 115 -5.52 -8.79 22.76
CA ALA A 115 -5.84 -10.19 22.47
C ALA A 115 -7.33 -10.35 22.11
N ASP A 116 -8.23 -9.62 22.78
CA ASP A 116 -9.65 -9.64 22.47
C ASP A 116 -9.96 -9.07 21.09
N ASN A 117 -9.30 -7.97 20.69
CA ASN A 117 -9.43 -7.44 19.33
C ASN A 117 -8.92 -8.44 18.28
N ALA A 118 -7.77 -9.07 18.53
CA ALA A 118 -7.25 -10.12 17.65
C ALA A 118 -8.22 -11.32 17.56
N ARG A 119 -8.82 -11.72 18.67
CA ARG A 119 -9.80 -12.82 18.72
C ARG A 119 -11.06 -12.47 17.95
N ARG A 120 -11.61 -11.27 18.13
CA ARG A 120 -12.80 -10.78 17.39
C ARG A 120 -12.54 -10.77 15.89
N TYR A 121 -11.38 -10.28 15.46
CA TYR A 121 -10.95 -10.34 14.06
C TYR A 121 -10.96 -11.78 13.52
N VAL A 122 -10.29 -12.71 14.20
CA VAL A 122 -10.19 -14.11 13.73
C VAL A 122 -11.56 -14.79 13.67
N VAL A 123 -12.42 -14.55 14.68
CA VAL A 123 -13.80 -15.07 14.68
C VAL A 123 -14.62 -14.48 13.53
N ALA A 124 -14.50 -13.17 13.27
CA ALA A 124 -15.20 -12.49 12.18
C ALA A 124 -14.79 -13.03 10.80
N THR A 125 -13.53 -13.46 10.65
CA THR A 125 -13.04 -14.08 9.41
C THR A 125 -13.30 -15.59 9.35
N GLY A 126 -14.13 -16.15 10.23
CA GLY A 126 -14.52 -17.57 10.25
C GLY A 126 -13.49 -18.52 10.88
N GLY A 127 -12.46 -17.97 11.54
CA GLY A 127 -11.47 -18.72 12.29
C GLY A 127 -11.90 -19.02 13.72
N SER A 128 -11.11 -19.82 14.41
CA SER A 128 -11.31 -20.18 15.83
C SER A 128 -9.97 -20.26 16.57
N GLY A 129 -10.02 -20.51 17.88
CA GLY A 129 -8.84 -20.62 18.74
C GLY A 129 -8.61 -19.40 19.63
N LEU A 130 -7.80 -19.59 20.67
CA LEU A 130 -7.39 -18.52 21.57
C LEU A 130 -6.13 -17.84 21.06
N PRO A 131 -6.04 -16.50 21.15
CA PRO A 131 -4.83 -15.77 20.80
C PRO A 131 -3.69 -16.10 21.77
N VAL A 132 -2.52 -16.44 21.26
CA VAL A 132 -1.29 -16.59 22.05
C VAL A 132 -0.41 -15.38 21.79
N PHE A 133 -0.17 -14.56 22.81
CA PHE A 133 0.73 -13.43 22.71
C PHE A 133 2.18 -13.90 22.58
N THR A 134 2.89 -13.40 21.57
CA THR A 134 4.27 -13.80 21.27
C THR A 134 5.26 -12.64 21.34
N GLY A 135 4.81 -11.48 21.84
CA GLY A 135 5.62 -10.27 21.99
C GLY A 135 5.17 -9.12 21.09
N VAL A 136 5.79 -7.97 21.33
CA VAL A 136 5.69 -6.78 20.48
C VAL A 136 6.84 -6.81 19.49
N THR A 137 6.59 -6.48 18.23
CA THR A 137 7.61 -6.48 17.18
C THR A 137 7.53 -5.26 16.26
N THR A 138 8.70 -4.79 15.85
CA THR A 138 8.92 -3.75 14.84
C THR A 138 9.54 -4.32 13.55
N ASP A 139 10.03 -5.56 13.59
CA ASP A 139 10.98 -6.11 12.61
C ASP A 139 10.60 -7.50 12.07
N ASP A 140 9.32 -7.88 12.17
CA ASP A 140 8.83 -9.12 11.57
C ASP A 140 8.62 -8.98 10.05
N GLN A 141 8.91 -10.04 9.29
CA GLN A 141 8.78 -10.14 7.84
C GLN A 141 7.46 -9.54 7.30
N TRP A 142 6.36 -9.66 8.05
CA TRP A 142 5.02 -9.30 7.60
C TRP A 142 4.64 -7.84 7.85
N VAL A 143 5.42 -7.11 8.67
CA VAL A 143 5.07 -5.74 9.12
C VAL A 143 6.09 -4.67 8.74
N LEU A 144 7.13 -5.02 7.98
CA LEU A 144 8.22 -4.10 7.63
C LEU A 144 7.78 -2.87 6.80
N ASP A 145 6.60 -2.90 6.20
CA ASP A 145 6.00 -1.79 5.42
C ASP A 145 4.67 -1.29 5.99
N THR A 146 4.28 -1.80 7.16
CA THR A 146 3.01 -1.43 7.78
C THR A 146 3.14 -0.06 8.43
N HIS A 147 2.16 0.82 8.18
CA HIS A 147 2.12 2.14 8.82
C HIS A 147 2.05 2.00 10.34
N GLY A 148 2.80 2.83 11.07
CA GLY A 148 2.92 2.75 12.53
C GLY A 148 3.92 1.71 13.04
N ARG A 149 4.73 1.09 12.15
CA ARG A 149 5.74 0.08 12.54
C ARG A 149 6.65 0.54 13.68
N MET A 150 6.99 1.82 13.73
CA MET A 150 7.91 2.35 14.74
C MET A 150 7.32 2.34 16.16
N GLU A 151 5.99 2.31 16.31
CA GLU A 151 5.33 2.13 17.60
C GLU A 151 5.34 0.67 18.07
N GLY A 152 5.57 -0.28 17.17
CA GLY A 152 5.55 -1.72 17.42
C GLY A 152 4.14 -2.31 17.48
N PHE A 153 4.02 -3.55 17.04
CA PHE A 153 2.74 -4.27 17.00
C PHE A 153 2.74 -5.47 17.92
N ALA A 154 1.65 -5.65 18.67
CA ALA A 154 1.42 -6.85 19.46
C ALA A 154 1.10 -8.02 18.53
N ARG A 155 1.91 -9.08 18.59
CA ARG A 155 1.77 -10.26 17.72
C ARG A 155 1.06 -11.39 18.44
N PHE A 156 -0.04 -11.85 17.85
CA PHE A 156 -0.84 -12.97 18.33
C PHE A 156 -0.86 -14.11 17.32
N GLU A 157 -0.55 -15.31 17.80
CA GLU A 157 -0.63 -16.54 17.01
C GLU A 157 -1.87 -17.34 17.41
N PHE A 158 -2.51 -17.98 16.42
CA PHE A 158 -3.67 -18.82 16.63
C PHE A 158 -3.36 -20.26 16.22
N ALA A 159 -3.61 -21.21 17.13
CA ALA A 159 -3.47 -22.64 16.88
C ALA A 159 -4.65 -23.21 16.06
N ASN A 160 -5.03 -22.52 14.98
CA ASN A 160 -6.11 -22.90 14.09
C ASN A 160 -5.58 -23.60 12.82
N ARG A 161 -6.50 -24.12 11.99
CA ARG A 161 -6.14 -24.80 10.73
C ARG A 161 -5.28 -23.93 9.81
N GLU A 162 -5.52 -22.63 9.79
CA GLU A 162 -4.85 -21.68 8.91
C GLU A 162 -3.50 -21.19 9.45
N LYS A 163 -3.17 -21.50 10.70
CA LYS A 163 -2.02 -20.97 11.43
C LYS A 163 -1.99 -19.44 11.35
N THR A 164 -3.11 -18.81 11.71
CA THR A 164 -3.28 -17.35 11.60
C THR A 164 -2.33 -16.63 12.54
N VAL A 165 -1.69 -15.58 12.05
CA VAL A 165 -0.89 -14.64 12.84
C VAL A 165 -1.44 -13.25 12.62
N VAL A 166 -1.78 -12.56 13.70
CA VAL A 166 -2.41 -11.23 13.71
C VAL A 166 -1.47 -10.25 14.41
N TYR A 167 -1.35 -9.05 13.84
CA TYR A 167 -0.59 -7.93 14.39
C TYR A 167 -1.56 -6.82 14.72
N VAL A 168 -1.54 -6.38 15.97
CA VAL A 168 -2.47 -5.38 16.51
C VAL A 168 -1.68 -4.13 16.88
N SER A 169 -2.19 -2.96 16.45
CA SER A 169 -1.71 -1.65 16.88
C SER A 169 -1.90 -1.50 18.38
N GLN A 170 -0.83 -1.16 19.10
CA GLN A 170 -0.89 -0.93 20.54
C GLN A 170 -1.65 0.35 20.91
N THR A 171 -1.72 1.30 19.97
CA THR A 171 -2.34 2.61 20.16
C THR A 171 -3.84 2.58 19.86
N THR A 172 -4.23 1.92 18.76
CA THR A 172 -5.63 1.94 18.28
C THR A 172 -6.37 0.64 18.52
N GLY A 173 -5.66 -0.47 18.76
CA GLY A 173 -6.25 -1.80 18.78
C GLY A 173 -6.64 -2.32 17.40
N ASP A 174 -6.30 -1.61 16.32
CA ASP A 174 -6.60 -2.06 14.95
C ASP A 174 -5.76 -3.29 14.59
N VAL A 175 -6.36 -4.23 13.87
CA VAL A 175 -5.61 -5.29 13.21
C VAL A 175 -4.96 -4.72 11.96
N VAL A 176 -3.67 -4.42 12.06
CA VAL A 176 -2.89 -3.75 10.99
C VAL A 176 -2.25 -4.71 10.00
N GLN A 177 -2.14 -5.98 10.38
CA GLN A 177 -1.66 -7.05 9.50
C GLN A 177 -2.19 -8.42 9.97
N ALA A 178 -2.54 -9.28 9.04
CA ALA A 178 -2.91 -10.66 9.31
C ALA A 178 -2.38 -11.60 8.23
N THR A 179 -1.90 -12.77 8.64
CA THR A 179 -1.34 -13.77 7.72
C THR A 179 -1.81 -15.18 8.05
N THR A 180 -1.95 -16.03 7.04
CA THR A 180 -2.20 -17.46 7.16
C THR A 180 -1.02 -18.23 6.58
N ALA A 181 -0.92 -19.53 6.85
CA ALA A 181 0.13 -20.37 6.27
C ALA A 181 0.11 -20.31 4.72
N ALA A 182 -1.09 -20.27 4.13
CA ALA A 182 -1.24 -20.16 2.68
C ALA A 182 -0.80 -18.79 2.15
N SER A 183 -1.20 -17.69 2.80
CA SER A 183 -0.80 -16.36 2.34
C SER A 183 0.71 -16.14 2.50
N ARG A 184 1.32 -16.67 3.56
CA ARG A 184 2.78 -16.66 3.73
C ARG A 184 3.50 -17.48 2.66
N LEU A 185 3.01 -18.68 2.34
CA LEU A 185 3.58 -19.52 1.28
C LEU A 185 3.58 -18.78 -0.07
N TRP A 186 2.43 -18.22 -0.46
CA TRP A 186 2.32 -17.51 -1.73
C TRP A 186 3.12 -16.22 -1.76
N ALA A 187 3.29 -15.52 -0.64
CA ALA A 187 4.18 -14.38 -0.55
C ALA A 187 5.65 -14.78 -0.83
N TRP A 188 6.10 -15.93 -0.34
CA TRP A 188 7.46 -16.45 -0.61
C TRP A 188 7.71 -16.85 -2.06
N VAL A 189 6.66 -17.15 -2.83
CA VAL A 189 6.77 -17.46 -4.27
C VAL A 189 6.50 -16.21 -5.13
N GLY A 190 5.68 -15.28 -4.65
CA GLY A 190 5.25 -14.06 -5.35
C GLY A 190 5.96 -12.80 -4.83
N ALA A 191 5.29 -12.07 -3.94
CA ALA A 191 5.72 -10.73 -3.53
C ALA A 191 7.19 -10.64 -3.04
N ILE A 192 7.66 -11.60 -2.23
CA ILE A 192 9.02 -11.57 -1.66
C ILE A 192 10.10 -11.62 -2.75
N PRO A 193 10.14 -12.62 -3.66
CA PRO A 193 11.13 -12.62 -4.74
C PRO A 193 10.91 -11.51 -5.76
N HIS A 194 9.67 -11.05 -6.00
CA HIS A 194 9.41 -9.97 -6.96
C HIS A 194 9.95 -8.61 -6.47
N TRP A 195 9.78 -8.29 -5.19
CA TRP A 195 10.22 -7.03 -4.59
C TRP A 195 11.57 -7.10 -3.89
N LEU A 196 12.24 -8.26 -3.90
CA LEU A 196 13.42 -8.55 -3.09
C LEU A 196 13.18 -8.21 -1.62
N TYR A 197 12.13 -8.80 -1.05
CA TYR A 197 11.59 -8.44 0.26
C TYR A 197 11.95 -9.33 1.46
N PRO A 198 13.05 -10.13 1.49
CA PRO A 198 13.35 -10.89 2.68
C PRO A 198 13.68 -9.95 3.83
N ALA A 199 13.20 -10.27 5.04
CA ALA A 199 13.29 -9.39 6.21
C ALA A 199 14.72 -8.92 6.51
N ILE A 200 15.71 -9.78 6.28
CA ILE A 200 17.14 -9.49 6.45
C ILE A 200 17.60 -8.24 5.67
N LEU A 201 17.01 -8.01 4.51
CA LEU A 201 17.28 -6.87 3.64
C LEU A 201 16.30 -5.72 3.93
N ARG A 202 15.00 -6.02 4.01
CA ARG A 202 13.95 -4.99 4.07
C ARG A 202 13.90 -4.22 5.40
N ARG A 203 14.46 -4.75 6.48
CA ARG A 203 14.70 -4.00 7.74
C ARG A 203 15.62 -2.79 7.54
N HIS A 204 16.44 -2.78 6.48
CA HIS A 204 17.30 -1.67 6.08
C HIS A 204 16.76 -1.02 4.78
N PRO A 205 15.75 -0.14 4.83
CA PRO A 205 15.05 0.36 3.64
C PRO A 205 15.96 1.05 2.62
N ALA A 206 16.97 1.79 3.08
CA ALA A 206 17.94 2.43 2.20
C ALA A 206 18.77 1.40 1.41
N VAL A 207 19.29 0.38 2.10
CA VAL A 207 20.08 -0.70 1.46
C VAL A 207 19.22 -1.51 0.50
N TRP A 208 18.00 -1.86 0.93
CA TRP A 208 17.02 -2.53 0.07
C TRP A 208 16.76 -1.76 -1.22
N LYS A 209 16.48 -0.45 -1.11
CA LYS A 209 16.24 0.43 -2.26
C LYS A 209 17.42 0.41 -3.25
N GLU A 210 18.65 0.58 -2.75
CA GLU A 210 19.84 0.57 -3.62
C GLU A 210 20.08 -0.78 -4.29
N VAL A 211 19.83 -1.89 -3.58
CA VAL A 211 19.94 -3.25 -4.14
C VAL A 211 18.92 -3.45 -5.28
N VAL A 212 17.67 -3.02 -5.09
CA VAL A 212 16.63 -3.12 -6.13
C VAL A 212 16.98 -2.24 -7.33
N ILE A 213 17.45 -1.00 -7.09
CA ILE A 213 17.89 -0.07 -8.15
C ILE A 213 19.04 -0.69 -8.96
N LEU A 214 20.05 -1.23 -8.28
CA LEU A 214 21.19 -1.86 -8.93
C LEU A 214 20.78 -3.05 -9.80
N PHE A 215 20.05 -4.02 -9.23
CA PHE A 215 19.66 -5.23 -9.98
C PHE A 215 18.70 -4.91 -11.12
N SER A 216 17.74 -4.01 -10.91
CA SER A 216 16.84 -3.56 -11.96
C SER A 216 17.59 -2.80 -13.06
N GLY A 217 18.56 -1.94 -12.69
CA GLY A 217 19.43 -1.25 -13.64
C GLY A 217 20.27 -2.19 -14.49
N VAL A 218 20.87 -3.23 -13.90
CA VAL A 218 21.56 -4.29 -14.63
C VAL A 218 20.58 -5.06 -15.54
N GLY A 219 19.35 -5.32 -15.08
CA GLY A 219 18.29 -5.92 -15.88
C GLY A 219 17.90 -5.08 -17.11
N VAL A 220 17.77 -3.76 -16.96
CA VAL A 220 17.54 -2.83 -18.07
C VAL A 220 18.72 -2.89 -19.06
N PHE A 221 19.96 -2.82 -18.56
CA PHE A 221 21.16 -2.92 -19.38
C PHE A 221 21.21 -4.24 -20.18
N LEU A 222 20.93 -5.37 -19.53
CA LEU A 222 20.89 -6.68 -20.19
C LEU A 222 19.82 -6.76 -21.26
N THR A 223 18.62 -6.23 -20.99
CA THR A 223 17.53 -6.24 -21.96
C THR A 223 17.83 -5.35 -23.16
N LEU A 224 18.37 -4.14 -22.94
CA LEU A 224 18.79 -3.23 -24.01
C LEU A 224 19.89 -3.85 -24.89
N THR A 225 20.93 -4.39 -24.26
CA THR A 225 22.02 -5.05 -25.00
C THR A 225 21.53 -6.32 -25.70
N GLY A 226 20.59 -7.07 -25.11
CA GLY A 226 19.97 -8.24 -25.71
C GLY A 226 19.16 -7.91 -26.96
N LEU A 227 18.30 -6.88 -26.89
CA LEU A 227 17.55 -6.35 -28.03
C LEU A 227 18.49 -5.86 -29.14
N TRP A 228 19.54 -5.11 -28.78
CA TRP A 228 20.54 -4.64 -29.71
C TRP A 228 21.25 -5.80 -30.43
N VAL A 229 21.74 -6.79 -29.68
CA VAL A 229 22.32 -8.03 -30.24
C VAL A 229 21.30 -8.75 -31.12
N GLY A 230 20.04 -8.78 -30.69
CA GLY A 230 18.93 -9.36 -31.39
C GLY A 230 18.80 -8.80 -32.80
N VAL A 231 18.70 -7.48 -32.92
CA VAL A 231 18.62 -6.75 -34.19
C VAL A 231 19.85 -7.00 -35.05
N LEU A 232 21.06 -6.91 -34.48
CA LEU A 232 22.31 -7.15 -35.23
C LEU A 232 22.41 -8.57 -35.80
N ARG A 233 21.69 -9.53 -35.24
CA ARG A 233 21.71 -10.94 -35.64
C ARG A 233 20.45 -11.36 -36.38
N LEU A 234 19.51 -10.43 -36.63
CA LEU A 234 18.30 -10.72 -37.39
C LEU A 234 18.65 -10.94 -38.87
N LYS A 235 18.16 -12.04 -39.44
CA LYS A 235 18.28 -12.34 -40.87
C LYS A 235 17.01 -11.86 -41.59
N ARG A 236 17.15 -11.48 -42.86
CA ARG A 236 16.03 -11.03 -43.70
C ARG A 236 15.12 -12.18 -44.18
N LYS A 237 15.64 -13.40 -44.26
CA LYS A 237 14.91 -14.60 -44.72
C LYS A 237 14.82 -15.64 -43.61
N TRP A 238 13.79 -16.48 -43.68
CA TRP A 238 13.63 -17.60 -42.75
C TRP A 238 14.79 -18.61 -42.85
N PRO A 239 15.27 -19.18 -41.73
CA PRO A 239 14.92 -18.82 -40.36
C PRO A 239 15.52 -17.45 -40.03
N TYR A 240 14.72 -16.48 -39.56
CA TYR A 240 15.09 -15.07 -39.34
C TYR A 240 16.23 -14.85 -38.32
N THR A 241 16.94 -15.91 -37.94
CA THR A 241 18.04 -15.96 -36.98
C THR A 241 19.13 -16.95 -37.44
N PRO A 242 20.40 -16.70 -37.11
CA PRO A 242 21.48 -17.68 -37.30
C PRO A 242 21.47 -18.81 -36.27
N TYR A 243 20.69 -18.68 -35.20
CA TYR A 243 20.73 -19.60 -34.07
C TYR A 243 19.79 -20.79 -34.24
N THR A 244 20.09 -21.88 -33.52
CA THR A 244 19.27 -23.11 -33.49
C THR A 244 18.94 -23.50 -32.04
N ARG A 245 17.95 -24.39 -31.85
CA ARG A 245 17.54 -24.93 -30.53
C ARG A 245 17.18 -23.80 -29.55
N TRP A 246 17.61 -23.88 -28.29
CA TRP A 246 17.29 -22.87 -27.27
C TRP A 246 17.86 -21.48 -27.56
N HIS A 247 18.94 -21.36 -28.34
CA HIS A 247 19.41 -20.04 -28.81
C HIS A 247 18.47 -19.43 -29.84
N PHE A 248 17.79 -20.24 -30.66
CA PHE A 248 16.72 -19.78 -31.55
C PHE A 248 15.57 -19.20 -30.74
N VAL A 249 15.11 -19.95 -29.73
CA VAL A 249 14.00 -19.53 -28.85
C VAL A 249 14.34 -18.25 -28.11
N HIS A 250 15.53 -18.17 -27.51
CA HIS A 250 15.97 -16.98 -26.79
C HIS A 250 16.09 -15.75 -27.71
N HIS A 251 16.63 -15.92 -28.92
CA HIS A 251 16.80 -14.81 -29.86
C HIS A 251 15.46 -14.30 -30.40
N LEU A 252 14.61 -15.18 -30.95
CA LEU A 252 13.35 -14.74 -31.53
C LEU A 252 12.34 -14.32 -30.46
N GLY A 253 12.26 -15.06 -29.35
CA GLY A 253 11.46 -14.68 -28.19
C GLY A 253 11.90 -13.34 -27.60
N GLY A 254 13.22 -13.12 -27.49
CA GLY A 254 13.79 -11.84 -27.06
C GLY A 254 13.46 -10.68 -28.00
N MET A 255 13.42 -10.91 -29.31
CA MET A 255 13.06 -9.88 -30.29
C MET A 255 11.59 -9.45 -30.20
N VAL A 256 10.68 -10.39 -29.90
CA VAL A 256 9.25 -10.11 -29.80
C VAL A 256 8.89 -9.59 -28.40
N PHE A 257 9.27 -10.33 -27.35
CA PHE A 257 8.86 -10.04 -25.98
C PHE A 257 9.84 -9.17 -25.20
N GLY A 258 11.05 -8.91 -25.74
CA GLY A 258 12.06 -8.12 -25.06
C GLY A 258 11.68 -6.65 -24.89
N LEU A 259 10.82 -6.10 -25.75
CA LEU A 259 10.27 -4.75 -25.55
C LEU A 259 9.34 -4.68 -24.34
N PHE A 260 8.54 -5.74 -24.10
CA PHE A 260 7.70 -5.84 -22.91
C PHE A 260 8.53 -6.08 -21.64
N ALA A 261 9.54 -6.95 -21.72
CA ALA A 261 10.50 -7.12 -20.63
C ALA A 261 11.21 -5.80 -20.29
N LEU A 262 11.64 -5.04 -21.31
CA LEU A 262 12.26 -3.73 -21.12
C LEU A 262 11.31 -2.77 -20.44
N SER A 263 10.06 -2.70 -20.90
CA SER A 263 9.01 -1.87 -20.30
C SER A 263 8.81 -2.21 -18.83
N TRP A 264 8.60 -3.48 -18.48
CA TRP A 264 8.36 -3.90 -17.10
C TRP A 264 9.54 -3.69 -16.17
N ILE A 265 10.77 -4.02 -16.60
CA ILE A 265 11.96 -3.83 -15.77
C ILE A 265 12.25 -2.34 -15.58
N THR A 266 12.10 -1.53 -16.64
CA THR A 266 12.34 -0.08 -16.56
C THR A 266 11.30 0.58 -15.66
N THR A 267 10.02 0.26 -15.82
CA THR A 267 8.96 0.83 -14.98
C THR A 267 9.05 0.33 -13.55
N GLY A 268 9.42 -0.94 -13.34
CA GLY A 268 9.78 -1.49 -12.03
C GLY A 268 10.92 -0.71 -11.37
N LEU A 269 12.00 -0.40 -12.10
CA LEU A 269 13.09 0.46 -11.62
C LEU A 269 12.57 1.86 -11.21
N LEU A 270 11.69 2.45 -12.03
CA LEU A 270 11.13 3.78 -11.75
C LEU A 270 10.20 3.81 -10.53
N THR A 271 9.58 2.68 -10.13
CA THR A 271 8.80 2.61 -8.88
C THR A 271 9.65 2.88 -7.64
N MET A 272 10.96 2.62 -7.70
CA MET A 272 11.89 2.91 -6.61
C MET A 272 12.25 4.41 -6.51
N ASN A 273 11.74 5.23 -7.43
CA ASN A 273 12.03 6.65 -7.53
C ASN A 273 13.56 6.92 -7.49
N PRO A 274 14.32 6.39 -8.47
CA PRO A 274 15.77 6.57 -8.50
C PRO A 274 16.08 8.06 -8.64
N ALA A 275 17.01 8.56 -7.81
CA ALA A 275 17.40 9.97 -7.76
C ALA A 275 16.25 11.00 -7.56
N GLY A 276 15.07 10.58 -7.09
CA GLY A 276 13.96 11.50 -6.80
C GLY A 276 13.13 11.93 -8.01
N LEU A 277 13.25 11.28 -9.18
CA LEU A 277 12.56 11.64 -10.44
C LEU A 277 11.03 11.83 -10.33
N PHE A 278 10.37 11.10 -9.43
CA PHE A 278 8.92 11.14 -9.18
C PHE A 278 8.62 11.38 -7.69
N GLU A 279 9.42 12.18 -7.01
CA GLU A 279 9.19 12.50 -5.60
C GLU A 279 7.95 13.37 -5.43
N SER A 280 6.91 12.76 -4.85
CA SER A 280 5.65 13.39 -4.51
C SER A 280 5.68 13.85 -3.05
N GLN A 281 4.90 14.89 -2.74
CA GLN A 281 4.72 15.31 -1.34
C GLN A 281 4.09 14.19 -0.51
N SER A 282 4.42 14.13 0.78
CA SER A 282 3.82 13.12 1.66
C SER A 282 2.30 13.26 1.68
N ALA A 283 1.58 12.13 1.72
CA ALA A 283 0.13 12.11 1.76
C ALA A 283 -0.43 12.92 2.95
N THR A 284 0.27 12.88 4.09
CA THR A 284 -0.05 13.65 5.28
C THR A 284 0.09 15.16 5.05
N ALA A 285 1.19 15.61 4.45
CA ALA A 285 1.38 17.03 4.14
C ALA A 285 0.33 17.54 3.14
N LEU A 286 0.00 16.75 2.13
CA LEU A 286 -1.05 17.08 1.17
C LEU A 286 -2.42 17.15 1.87
N ALA A 287 -2.79 16.14 2.65
CA ALA A 287 -4.05 16.11 3.38
C ALA A 287 -4.19 17.30 4.34
N ARG A 288 -3.10 17.75 4.97
CA ARG A 288 -3.07 18.91 5.87
C ARG A 288 -3.54 20.21 5.21
N ARG A 289 -3.33 20.36 3.90
CA ARG A 289 -3.80 21.52 3.14
C ARG A 289 -5.33 21.65 3.13
N VAL A 290 -6.04 20.53 3.19
CA VAL A 290 -7.51 20.48 3.23
C VAL A 290 -8.03 20.40 4.66
N THR A 291 -7.35 19.62 5.50
CA THR A 291 -7.83 19.28 6.85
C THR A 291 -7.50 20.35 7.89
N GLY A 292 -6.32 20.98 7.80
CA GLY A 292 -5.79 21.81 8.89
C GLY A 292 -5.32 20.98 10.08
N THR A 293 -5.29 21.59 11.27
CA THR A 293 -4.97 20.92 12.54
C THR A 293 -5.72 21.57 13.68
N VAL A 294 -5.96 20.83 14.76
CA VAL A 294 -6.74 21.27 15.92
C VAL A 294 -5.91 21.27 17.20
N SER A 295 -6.33 22.04 18.20
CA SER A 295 -5.68 22.06 19.50
C SER A 295 -6.19 20.92 20.38
N GLY A 296 -5.43 20.57 21.43
CA GLY A 296 -5.90 19.60 22.40
C GLY A 296 -7.08 20.10 23.25
N ALA A 297 -7.29 21.42 23.37
CA ALA A 297 -8.47 21.98 24.01
C ALA A 297 -9.74 21.67 23.22
N ASP A 298 -9.68 21.75 21.88
CA ASP A 298 -10.80 21.39 21.00
C ASP A 298 -11.17 19.90 21.18
N ILE A 299 -10.17 19.02 21.30
CA ILE A 299 -10.40 17.59 21.56
C ILE A 299 -11.03 17.36 22.94
N GLN A 300 -10.59 18.10 23.96
CA GLN A 300 -11.19 18.02 25.30
C GLN A 300 -12.68 18.43 25.29
N ASN A 301 -13.04 19.49 24.57
CA ASN A 301 -14.43 19.93 24.41
C ASN A 301 -15.30 18.87 23.72
N VAL A 302 -14.76 18.20 22.69
CA VAL A 302 -15.41 17.09 22.02
C VAL A 302 -15.67 15.93 22.98
N LEU A 303 -14.66 15.51 23.75
CA LEU A 303 -14.79 14.40 24.71
C LEU A 303 -15.87 14.69 25.75
N TYR A 304 -15.91 15.91 26.26
CA TYR A 304 -16.95 16.36 27.17
C TYR A 304 -18.34 16.29 26.53
N SER A 305 -18.48 16.80 25.30
CA SER A 305 -19.75 16.77 24.55
C SER A 305 -20.22 15.34 24.24
N LEU A 306 -19.29 14.43 23.93
CA LEU A 306 -19.56 13.02 23.67
C LEU A 306 -20.08 12.30 24.92
N THR A 307 -19.44 12.51 26.07
CA THR A 307 -19.87 11.85 27.32
C THR A 307 -21.23 12.31 27.82
N GLN A 308 -21.60 13.57 27.59
CA GLN A 308 -22.93 14.07 27.99
C GLN A 308 -24.07 13.58 27.11
N ARG A 309 -23.84 13.50 25.79
CA ARG A 309 -24.90 13.17 24.82
C ARG A 309 -24.97 11.69 24.48
N GLY A 310 -23.89 10.95 24.76
CA GLY A 310 -23.75 9.55 24.43
C GLY A 310 -23.52 9.30 22.93
N THR A 311 -23.06 8.10 22.63
CA THR A 311 -22.87 7.58 21.27
C THR A 311 -23.80 6.39 21.10
N HIS A 312 -25.11 6.62 21.08
CA HIS A 312 -26.10 5.55 20.93
C HIS A 312 -25.74 4.66 19.73
N ASP A 313 -25.48 3.37 20.00
CA ASP A 313 -25.11 2.32 19.05
C ASP A 313 -23.82 2.54 18.23
N GLY A 314 -22.99 3.52 18.60
CA GLY A 314 -21.71 3.81 17.95
C GLY A 314 -20.66 2.75 18.24
N LYS A 315 -19.98 2.26 17.19
CA LYS A 315 -18.81 1.39 17.28
C LYS A 315 -17.52 2.17 17.48
N SER A 316 -17.37 3.29 16.77
CA SER A 316 -16.22 4.16 16.91
C SER A 316 -16.58 5.62 16.65
N VAL A 317 -15.83 6.53 17.25
CA VAL A 317 -15.89 7.96 16.97
C VAL A 317 -14.54 8.41 16.48
N TYR A 318 -14.47 9.06 15.32
CA TYR A 318 -13.22 9.59 14.79
C TYR A 318 -13.40 11.00 14.25
N SER A 319 -12.30 11.74 14.20
CA SER A 319 -12.31 13.10 13.66
C SER A 319 -12.26 13.10 12.14
N ALA A 320 -13.10 13.92 11.52
CA ALA A 320 -12.86 14.46 10.18
C ALA A 320 -12.60 15.96 10.32
N LEU A 321 -11.46 16.43 9.83
CA LEU A 321 -11.11 17.85 9.88
C LEU A 321 -11.29 18.49 8.51
N LEU A 322 -11.85 19.70 8.47
CA LEU A 322 -11.90 20.52 7.26
C LEU A 322 -11.56 21.95 7.63
N ASN A 323 -10.49 22.49 7.02
CA ASN A 323 -10.01 23.84 7.28
C ASN A 323 -9.82 24.18 8.78
N GLY A 324 -9.35 23.20 9.57
CA GLY A 324 -9.12 23.36 11.01
C GLY A 324 -10.37 23.22 11.88
N GLU A 325 -11.54 22.95 11.32
CA GLU A 325 -12.76 22.67 12.08
C GLU A 325 -12.91 21.16 12.33
N ILE A 326 -13.35 20.80 13.54
CA ILE A 326 -13.61 19.41 13.93
C ILE A 326 -15.04 19.00 13.55
N TYR A 327 -15.14 17.87 12.87
CA TYR A 327 -16.37 17.12 12.72
C TYR A 327 -16.22 15.74 13.33
N ASN A 328 -17.13 15.40 14.24
CA ASN A 328 -17.19 14.11 14.89
C ASN A 328 -17.92 13.13 13.99
N VAL A 329 -17.29 12.00 13.72
CA VAL A 329 -17.85 10.99 12.84
C VAL A 329 -18.09 9.74 13.66
N ILE A 330 -19.37 9.39 13.82
CA ILE A 330 -19.79 8.18 14.53
C ILE A 330 -20.09 7.11 13.49
N GLU A 331 -19.39 5.99 13.58
CA GLU A 331 -19.65 4.79 12.80
C GLU A 331 -20.41 3.78 13.67
N ASP A 332 -21.55 3.29 13.21
CA ASP A 332 -22.35 2.28 13.92
C ASP A 332 -21.88 0.84 13.62
N THR A 333 -22.56 -0.14 14.21
CA THR A 333 -22.25 -1.57 14.00
C THR A 333 -22.55 -2.09 12.60
N HIS A 334 -23.32 -1.36 11.80
CA HIS A 334 -23.67 -1.68 10.41
C HIS A 334 -22.80 -0.91 9.40
N GLY A 335 -21.85 -0.10 9.88
CA GLY A 335 -20.99 0.74 9.06
C GLY A 335 -21.68 2.01 8.54
N HIS A 336 -22.85 2.38 9.10
CA HIS A 336 -23.43 3.68 8.82
C HIS A 336 -22.67 4.78 9.55
N ILE A 337 -22.46 5.88 8.83
CA ILE A 337 -21.68 7.00 9.30
C ILE A 337 -22.58 8.21 9.51
N THR A 338 -22.52 8.78 10.71
CA THR A 338 -23.14 10.07 11.06
C THR A 338 -22.06 11.10 11.32
N ARG A 339 -22.14 12.24 10.62
CA ARG A 339 -21.23 13.37 10.79
C ARG A 339 -21.89 14.45 11.63
N LEU A 340 -21.20 14.88 12.68
CA LEU A 340 -21.66 15.84 13.68
C LEU A 340 -20.64 16.98 13.83
N THR A 341 -21.09 18.14 14.29
CA THR A 341 -20.20 19.24 14.71
C THR A 341 -19.50 18.91 16.04
N GLU A 342 -18.58 19.77 16.48
CA GLU A 342 -18.01 19.75 17.83
C GLU A 342 -19.10 19.71 18.92
N ALA A 343 -20.17 20.50 18.75
CA ALA A 343 -21.33 20.55 19.64
C ALA A 343 -22.30 19.37 19.48
N MET A 344 -21.92 18.32 18.74
CA MET A 344 -22.68 17.09 18.51
C MET A 344 -24.03 17.32 17.81
N GLN A 345 -24.08 18.30 16.91
CA GLN A 345 -25.24 18.56 16.05
C GLN A 345 -25.03 17.97 14.66
N SER A 346 -26.09 17.50 14.02
CA SER A 346 -26.01 16.92 12.67
C SER A 346 -25.42 17.91 11.66
N ALA A 347 -24.37 17.49 10.96
CA ALA A 347 -23.66 18.28 9.97
C ALA A 347 -23.37 17.44 8.72
N PRO A 348 -24.39 17.09 7.92
CA PRO A 348 -24.19 16.32 6.69
C PRO A 348 -23.30 17.10 5.72
N LEU A 349 -22.33 16.41 5.12
CA LEU A 349 -21.45 17.03 4.14
C LEU A 349 -22.15 17.12 2.78
N THR A 350 -22.34 18.35 2.30
CA THR A 350 -22.91 18.62 0.97
C THR A 350 -21.89 19.33 0.09
N GLN A 351 -22.06 19.26 -1.23
CA GLN A 351 -21.17 19.93 -2.17
C GLN A 351 -21.04 21.44 -1.90
N PRO A 352 -22.13 22.21 -1.63
CA PRO A 352 -22.00 23.64 -1.36
C PRO A 352 -21.20 23.94 -0.09
N VAL A 353 -21.41 23.17 0.98
CA VAL A 353 -20.67 23.30 2.25
C VAL A 353 -19.19 23.02 2.00
N LEU A 354 -18.87 21.88 1.38
CA LEU A 354 -17.50 21.50 1.09
C LEU A 354 -16.80 22.54 0.20
N ALA A 355 -17.47 22.99 -0.86
CA ALA A 355 -16.90 23.97 -1.78
C ALA A 355 -16.69 25.34 -1.10
N ALA A 356 -17.60 25.78 -0.22
CA ALA A 356 -17.42 27.02 0.54
C ALA A 356 -16.20 26.94 1.46
N THR A 357 -16.05 25.85 2.23
CA THR A 357 -14.89 25.63 3.10
C THR A 357 -13.59 25.60 2.31
N LEU A 358 -13.55 24.92 1.16
CA LEU A 358 -12.35 24.83 0.32
C LEU A 358 -12.00 26.15 -0.39
N LYS A 359 -13.00 26.99 -0.70
CA LYS A 359 -12.77 28.36 -1.21
C LYS A 359 -12.16 29.24 -0.14
N GLN A 360 -12.67 29.17 1.09
CA GLN A 360 -12.12 29.91 2.22
C GLN A 360 -10.67 29.50 2.52
N ALA A 361 -10.36 28.21 2.38
CA ALA A 361 -9.01 27.68 2.51
C ALA A 361 -8.09 28.00 1.30
N GLY A 362 -8.59 28.65 0.24
CA GLY A 362 -7.81 28.96 -0.96
C GLY A 362 -7.43 27.74 -1.81
N ILE A 363 -8.09 26.59 -1.62
CA ILE A 363 -7.78 25.34 -2.34
C ILE A 363 -8.43 25.32 -3.72
N ILE A 364 -9.61 25.94 -3.85
CA ILE A 364 -10.37 26.06 -5.11
C ILE A 364 -10.91 27.49 -5.26
N THR A 365 -11.24 27.89 -6.48
CA THR A 365 -11.98 29.15 -6.77
C THR A 365 -13.40 28.89 -7.27
N ASP A 366 -13.64 27.74 -7.89
CA ASP A 366 -14.88 27.37 -8.54
C ASP A 366 -15.50 26.12 -7.87
N THR A 367 -16.81 26.13 -7.65
CA THR A 367 -17.54 24.98 -7.08
C THR A 367 -17.53 23.76 -8.02
N ARG A 368 -17.37 23.97 -9.34
CA ARG A 368 -17.21 22.89 -10.34
C ARG A 368 -15.98 22.02 -10.10
N ALA A 369 -15.02 22.49 -9.31
CA ALA A 369 -13.86 21.71 -8.91
C ALA A 369 -14.18 20.56 -7.94
N VAL A 370 -15.36 20.60 -7.29
CA VAL A 370 -15.83 19.56 -6.37
C VAL A 370 -16.82 18.67 -7.11
N VAL A 371 -16.46 17.40 -7.31
CA VAL A 371 -17.24 16.42 -8.09
C VAL A 371 -17.63 15.23 -7.22
N PHE A 372 -18.90 14.86 -7.21
CA PHE A 372 -19.37 13.65 -6.55
C PHE A 372 -19.10 12.42 -7.40
N LEU A 373 -18.43 11.41 -6.84
CA LEU A 373 -18.11 10.16 -7.52
C LEU A 373 -18.73 8.98 -6.78
N THR A 374 -19.52 8.19 -7.49
CA THR A 374 -20.07 6.90 -7.04
C THR A 374 -19.36 5.71 -7.69
N THR A 375 -18.51 5.97 -8.69
CA THR A 375 -17.78 4.96 -9.45
C THR A 375 -16.31 5.32 -9.57
N PRO A 376 -15.43 4.34 -9.84
CA PRO A 376 -14.00 4.58 -9.98
C PRO A 376 -13.64 5.48 -11.15
N ASP A 377 -12.60 6.30 -10.98
CA ASP A 377 -11.96 7.04 -12.05
C ASP A 377 -10.56 6.47 -12.39
N HIS A 378 -9.74 7.24 -13.12
CA HIS A 378 -8.39 6.82 -13.51
C HIS A 378 -7.37 6.81 -12.36
N TYR A 379 -7.63 7.52 -11.27
CA TYR A 379 -6.70 7.72 -10.16
C TYR A 379 -7.20 7.10 -8.84
N TYR A 380 -8.52 7.03 -8.65
CA TYR A 380 -9.17 6.46 -7.48
C TYR A 380 -10.02 5.25 -7.87
N PHE A 381 -9.43 4.06 -7.73
CA PHE A 381 -10.04 2.78 -8.03
C PHE A 381 -9.46 1.67 -7.15
N SER A 382 -10.24 0.60 -6.98
CA SER A 382 -9.83 -0.56 -6.18
C SER A 382 -8.70 -1.33 -6.85
N LYS A 383 -7.66 -1.65 -6.06
CA LYS A 383 -6.65 -2.66 -6.37
C LYS A 383 -6.86 -3.85 -5.43
N GLU A 384 -6.19 -4.96 -5.70
CA GLU A 384 -6.32 -6.15 -4.85
C GLU A 384 -5.80 -5.91 -3.42
N THR A 385 -4.75 -5.11 -3.28
CA THR A 385 -4.17 -4.72 -1.98
C THR A 385 -4.89 -3.55 -1.31
N ARG A 386 -5.81 -2.87 -2.00
CA ARG A 386 -6.52 -1.71 -1.44
C ARG A 386 -7.86 -1.51 -2.14
N LYS A 387 -8.93 -1.95 -1.48
CA LYS A 387 -10.29 -1.69 -1.93
C LYS A 387 -10.63 -0.22 -1.66
N ARG A 388 -11.26 0.43 -2.63
CA ARG A 388 -11.69 1.83 -2.51
C ARG A 388 -13.18 1.87 -2.19
N GLN A 389 -13.52 2.70 -1.21
CA GLN A 389 -14.90 2.94 -0.81
C GLN A 389 -15.47 4.12 -1.59
N PHE A 390 -16.77 4.07 -1.82
CA PHE A 390 -17.59 5.08 -2.50
C PHE A 390 -18.89 5.26 -1.70
N PRO A 391 -19.56 6.43 -1.78
CA PRO A 391 -19.22 7.59 -2.60
C PRO A 391 -18.11 8.47 -2.02
N VAL A 392 -17.48 9.28 -2.89
CA VAL A 392 -16.41 10.23 -2.54
C VAL A 392 -16.61 11.57 -3.23
N TRP A 393 -16.10 12.65 -2.64
CA TRP A 393 -15.91 13.93 -3.29
C TRP A 393 -14.50 14.00 -3.88
N ARG A 394 -14.37 14.17 -5.19
CA ARG A 394 -13.10 14.55 -5.82
C ARG A 394 -13.01 16.07 -5.90
N VAL A 395 -11.94 16.62 -5.35
CA VAL A 395 -11.62 18.04 -5.39
C VAL A 395 -10.42 18.23 -6.29
N ASN A 396 -10.58 19.07 -7.32
CA ASN A 396 -9.49 19.49 -8.19
C ASN A 396 -8.92 20.82 -7.68
N ALA A 397 -7.79 20.78 -6.98
CA ALA A 397 -7.16 21.97 -6.41
C ALA A 397 -6.49 22.86 -7.47
N LEU A 398 -6.25 24.12 -7.12
CA LEU A 398 -5.64 25.13 -8.02
C LEU A 398 -4.26 24.74 -8.54
N ASP A 399 -3.48 24.00 -7.76
CA ASP A 399 -2.15 23.52 -8.14
C ASP A 399 -2.18 22.19 -8.92
N GLY A 400 -3.37 21.72 -9.31
CA GLY A 400 -3.56 20.47 -10.03
C GLY A 400 -3.64 19.23 -9.14
N THR A 401 -3.54 19.34 -7.82
CA THR A 401 -3.68 18.20 -6.90
C THR A 401 -5.13 17.69 -6.88
N PHE A 402 -5.32 16.37 -6.93
CA PHE A 402 -6.61 15.74 -6.67
C PHE A 402 -6.71 15.29 -5.22
N PHE A 403 -7.72 15.78 -4.51
CA PHE A 403 -8.10 15.25 -3.19
C PHE A 403 -9.36 14.42 -3.32
N TYR A 404 -9.38 13.27 -2.66
CA TYR A 404 -10.55 12.42 -2.53
C TYR A 404 -10.96 12.40 -1.08
N LEU A 405 -12.19 12.86 -0.82
CA LEU A 405 -12.77 12.88 0.51
C LEU A 405 -13.92 11.86 0.58
N GLU A 406 -14.00 11.09 1.65
CA GLU A 406 -15.16 10.22 1.88
C GLU A 406 -16.43 11.08 2.01
N ALA A 407 -17.49 10.70 1.31
CA ALA A 407 -18.58 11.62 1.02
C ALA A 407 -19.41 12.03 2.24
N ARG A 408 -19.45 11.20 3.30
CA ARG A 408 -20.29 11.42 4.48
C ARG A 408 -19.52 12.14 5.59
N SER A 409 -18.33 11.65 5.90
CA SER A 409 -17.40 12.13 6.93
C SER A 409 -16.63 13.37 6.50
N GLY A 410 -16.24 13.47 5.22
CA GLY A 410 -15.29 14.47 4.75
C GLY A 410 -13.82 14.15 5.03
N GLN A 411 -13.49 12.94 5.48
CA GLN A 411 -12.09 12.53 5.65
C GLN A 411 -11.36 12.49 4.31
N VAL A 412 -10.15 13.06 4.27
CA VAL A 412 -9.26 12.94 3.11
C VAL A 412 -8.67 11.53 3.08
N ILE A 413 -9.12 10.71 2.13
CA ILE A 413 -8.75 9.29 1.99
C ILE A 413 -7.71 9.05 0.88
N ALA A 414 -7.50 10.04 0.01
CA ALA A 414 -6.37 10.08 -0.93
C ALA A 414 -6.06 11.52 -1.35
N ALA A 415 -4.78 11.79 -1.60
CA ALA A 415 -4.30 13.01 -2.23
C ALA A 415 -3.27 12.64 -3.31
N ILE A 416 -3.40 13.21 -4.50
CA ILE A 416 -2.59 12.85 -5.68
C ILE A 416 -2.15 14.14 -6.38
N ASP A 417 -0.91 14.55 -6.10
CA ASP A 417 -0.29 15.71 -6.73
C ASP A 417 0.05 15.45 -8.22
N PRO A 418 0.42 16.49 -8.99
CA PRO A 418 0.75 16.32 -10.41
C PRO A 418 1.89 15.33 -10.69
N VAL A 419 2.86 15.20 -9.76
CA VAL A 419 3.98 14.26 -9.91
C VAL A 419 3.48 12.82 -9.79
N ALA A 420 2.63 12.53 -8.80
CA ALA A 420 1.97 11.25 -8.63
C ALA A 420 1.01 10.93 -9.78
N GLN A 421 0.35 11.93 -10.36
CA GLN A 421 -0.48 11.76 -11.56
C GLN A 421 0.36 11.34 -12.77
N ASN A 422 1.54 11.92 -12.98
CA ASN A 422 2.45 11.49 -14.04
C ASN A 422 2.98 10.07 -13.77
N ALA A 423 3.41 9.78 -12.55
CA ALA A 423 3.87 8.46 -12.15
C ALA A 423 2.78 7.38 -12.36
N ARG A 424 1.51 7.70 -12.12
CA ARG A 424 0.36 6.82 -12.38
C ARG A 424 0.32 6.30 -13.82
N TRP A 425 0.72 7.10 -14.81
CA TRP A 425 0.67 6.69 -16.22
C TRP A 425 1.99 6.12 -16.72
N PHE A 426 3.11 6.80 -16.45
CA PHE A 426 4.43 6.44 -17.00
C PHE A 426 5.17 5.37 -16.19
N VAL A 427 4.76 5.12 -14.95
CA VAL A 427 5.36 4.09 -14.09
C VAL A 427 4.33 3.01 -13.82
N TYR A 428 3.30 3.30 -13.03
CA TYR A 428 2.35 2.29 -12.56
C TYR A 428 1.45 1.76 -13.68
N GLY A 429 1.00 2.63 -14.59
CA GLY A 429 0.16 2.23 -15.73
C GLY A 429 0.83 1.17 -16.61
N LEU A 430 2.08 1.43 -16.99
CA LEU A 430 2.90 0.50 -17.79
C LEU A 430 3.27 -0.76 -17.00
N HIS A 431 3.58 -0.63 -15.71
CA HIS A 431 4.00 -1.76 -14.89
C HIS A 431 2.85 -2.72 -14.58
N ASP A 432 1.72 -2.19 -14.11
CA ASP A 432 0.54 -2.96 -13.69
C ASP A 432 -0.34 -3.36 -14.90
N GLY A 433 -0.19 -2.68 -16.03
CA GLY A 433 -1.05 -2.86 -17.21
C GLY A 433 -2.48 -2.38 -16.99
N ASP A 434 -2.69 -1.37 -16.14
CA ASP A 434 -4.00 -0.96 -15.61
C ASP A 434 -4.57 0.34 -16.23
N PHE A 435 -4.23 0.61 -17.49
CA PHE A 435 -4.62 1.82 -18.23
C PHE A 435 -6.13 2.02 -18.37
N TRP A 436 -6.86 0.92 -18.61
CA TRP A 436 -8.30 0.94 -18.86
C TRP A 436 -9.05 0.03 -17.88
N PRO A 437 -10.32 0.36 -17.54
CA PRO A 437 -11.13 -0.46 -16.64
C PRO A 437 -11.20 -1.94 -17.01
N TRP A 438 -11.30 -2.28 -18.30
CA TRP A 438 -11.40 -3.66 -18.74
C TRP A 438 -10.10 -4.46 -18.60
N LEU A 439 -8.93 -3.81 -18.67
CA LEU A 439 -7.64 -4.46 -18.39
C LEU A 439 -7.47 -4.81 -16.91
N ARG A 440 -8.14 -4.05 -16.02
CA ARG A 440 -8.15 -4.31 -14.58
C ARG A 440 -9.02 -5.50 -14.21
N ALA A 441 -9.99 -5.86 -15.05
CA ALA A 441 -10.84 -7.02 -14.84
C ALA A 441 -10.04 -8.32 -15.05
N PRO A 442 -10.43 -9.43 -14.38
CA PRO A 442 -9.76 -10.71 -14.56
C PRO A 442 -9.64 -11.14 -16.03
N SER A 443 -10.68 -10.92 -16.84
CA SER A 443 -10.68 -11.24 -18.28
C SER A 443 -9.62 -10.47 -19.06
N GLY A 444 -9.46 -9.17 -18.81
CA GLY A 444 -8.43 -8.35 -19.45
C GLY A 444 -7.01 -8.82 -19.09
N ARG A 445 -6.79 -9.17 -17.83
CA ARG A 445 -5.52 -9.77 -17.38
C ARG A 445 -5.22 -11.08 -18.11
N TRP A 446 -6.20 -11.97 -18.23
CA TRP A 446 -6.06 -13.24 -18.93
C TRP A 446 -5.79 -13.08 -20.43
N LEU A 447 -6.44 -12.12 -21.09
CA LEU A 447 -6.33 -11.94 -22.54
C LEU A 447 -5.02 -11.23 -22.96
N VAL A 448 -4.50 -10.34 -22.12
CA VAL A 448 -3.36 -9.48 -22.48
C VAL A 448 -2.15 -9.73 -21.59
N VAL A 449 -2.30 -9.59 -20.28
CA VAL A 449 -1.16 -9.61 -19.35
C VAL A 449 -0.53 -11.00 -19.27
N VAL A 450 -1.35 -12.06 -19.17
CA VAL A 450 -0.86 -13.44 -19.05
C VAL A 450 -0.08 -13.90 -20.29
N PRO A 451 -0.55 -13.73 -21.53
CA PRO A 451 0.23 -14.07 -22.73
C PRO A 451 1.55 -13.30 -22.83
N LEU A 452 1.55 -12.01 -22.49
CA LEU A 452 2.77 -11.19 -22.49
C LEU A 452 3.78 -11.69 -21.45
N LEU A 453 3.32 -12.00 -20.22
CA LEU A 453 4.16 -12.59 -19.18
C LEU A 453 4.71 -13.96 -19.59
N ALA A 454 3.89 -14.82 -20.23
CA ALA A 454 4.33 -16.11 -20.74
C ALA A 454 5.43 -15.94 -21.80
N GLY A 455 5.29 -14.97 -22.70
CA GLY A 455 6.31 -14.63 -23.68
C GLY A 455 7.63 -14.14 -23.04
N VAL A 456 7.54 -13.29 -22.02
CA VAL A 456 8.71 -12.83 -21.25
C VAL A 456 9.35 -13.99 -20.47
N LEU A 457 8.54 -14.88 -19.90
CA LEU A 457 9.01 -16.08 -19.21
C LEU A 457 9.83 -16.98 -20.14
N VAL A 458 9.42 -17.13 -21.41
CA VAL A 458 10.18 -17.88 -22.42
C VAL A 458 11.58 -17.28 -22.62
N ILE A 459 11.73 -15.95 -22.56
CA ILE A 459 13.05 -15.30 -22.68
C ILE A 459 13.96 -15.75 -21.53
N PHE A 460 13.50 -15.64 -20.29
CA PHE A 460 14.33 -15.95 -19.12
C PHE A 460 14.58 -17.45 -18.96
N LEU A 461 13.59 -18.30 -19.24
CA LEU A 461 13.74 -19.75 -19.21
C LEU A 461 14.75 -20.22 -20.26
N SER A 462 14.61 -19.75 -21.50
CA SER A 462 15.57 -20.09 -22.57
C SER A 462 16.97 -19.55 -22.26
N GLY A 463 17.09 -18.36 -21.65
CA GLY A 463 18.34 -17.79 -21.16
C GLY A 463 19.02 -18.66 -20.10
N CYS A 464 18.26 -19.13 -19.09
CA CYS A 464 18.76 -20.04 -18.06
C CYS A 464 19.25 -21.36 -18.67
N ILE A 465 18.49 -21.96 -19.58
CA ILE A 465 18.87 -23.22 -20.24
C ILE A 465 20.15 -23.06 -21.06
N VAL A 466 20.26 -21.96 -21.83
CA VAL A 466 21.46 -21.63 -22.59
C VAL A 466 22.66 -21.42 -21.66
N GLY A 467 22.48 -20.67 -20.58
CA GLY A 467 23.53 -20.37 -19.60
C GLY A 467 24.05 -21.61 -18.89
N PHE A 468 23.14 -22.46 -18.39
CA PHE A 468 23.49 -23.72 -17.73
C PHE A 468 24.30 -24.66 -18.65
N ARG A 469 23.86 -24.81 -19.91
CA ARG A 469 24.59 -25.61 -20.91
C ARG A 469 25.99 -25.06 -21.17
N ARG A 470 26.14 -23.73 -21.18
CA ARG A 470 27.43 -23.07 -21.40
C ARG A 470 28.38 -23.27 -20.22
N MET A 471 27.90 -23.16 -18.99
CA MET A 471 28.71 -23.44 -17.80
C MET A 471 29.22 -24.88 -17.80
N LYS A 472 28.34 -25.84 -18.09
CA LYS A 472 28.71 -27.26 -18.20
C LYS A 472 29.77 -27.54 -19.27
N GLN A 473 29.79 -26.79 -20.37
CA GLN A 473 30.81 -26.89 -21.41
C GLN A 473 32.14 -26.20 -21.06
N THR A 474 32.12 -25.27 -20.12
CA THR A 474 33.32 -24.49 -19.73
C THR A 474 34.04 -25.15 -18.54
N MET A 475 33.30 -25.93 -17.75
CA MET A 475 33.83 -26.74 -16.64
C MET A 475 34.30 -28.14 -17.07
N ARG A 476 34.01 -28.54 -18.32
CA ARG A 476 34.60 -29.69 -19.00
C ARG A 476 35.78 -29.20 -19.82
#